data_AF-A0A3C1RZ30-F1
#
_entry.id   AF-A0A3C1RZ30-F1
#
_cell.length_a   1.000
_cell.length_b   1.000
_cell.length_c   1.000
_cell.angle_alpha   90.00
_cell.angle_beta   90.00
_cell.angle_gamma   90.00
#
_symmetry.space_group_name_H-M   'P 1'
#
loop_
_entity.id
_entity.type
_entity.pdbx_description
1 polymer ?
#
loop_
_entity_poly.entity_id
_entity_poly.type
_entity_poly.pdbx_seq_one_letter_code
_entity_poly.pdbx_strand_id
1 'polypeptide(L)'
;MLGTKPKEEFGETTIEVLGKRCKKVTIIWKAGQFEYYYNSEYLKMDSSLFLNYNYDGWYQFLKKSNSLPLRIVKKVGGMIITTMDLIEVNEVNVND
;
A
#
# COMPACT_ATOMS: atom_id res chain seq x y z
N MET A 1 -12.85 -9.84 6.17
CA MET A 1 -13.42 -8.54 5.75
C MET A 1 -14.22 -8.75 4.47
N LEU A 2 -15.47 -9.20 4.56
CA LEU A 2 -16.33 -9.46 3.39
C LEU A 2 -17.60 -8.62 3.53
N GLY A 3 -17.81 -7.70 2.59
CA GLY A 3 -19.00 -6.84 2.54
C GLY A 3 -18.66 -5.46 1.98
N THR A 4 -19.11 -5.20 0.75
CA THR A 4 -18.94 -3.97 -0.06
C THR A 4 -17.51 -3.65 -0.55
N LYS A 5 -17.43 -3.18 -1.80
CA LYS A 5 -16.21 -2.64 -2.42
C LYS A 5 -15.72 -1.44 -1.58
N PRO A 6 -14.42 -1.36 -1.23
CA PRO A 6 -13.91 -0.24 -0.45
C PRO A 6 -13.99 1.06 -1.24
N LYS A 7 -14.05 2.19 -0.53
CA LYS A 7 -13.80 3.50 -1.14
C LYS A 7 -12.29 3.68 -1.28
N GLU A 8 -11.86 4.24 -2.41
CA GLU A 8 -10.46 4.53 -2.70
C GLU A 8 -10.27 6.05 -2.79
N GLU A 9 -9.25 6.57 -2.12
CA GLU A 9 -8.84 7.98 -2.23
C GLU A 9 -7.35 8.06 -2.57
N PHE A 10 -6.98 9.08 -3.35
CA PHE A 10 -5.62 9.26 -3.86
C PHE A 10 -5.18 10.69 -3.56
N GLY A 11 -3.92 10.88 -3.20
CA GLY A 11 -3.40 12.22 -2.97
C GLY A 11 -1.89 12.30 -2.83
N GLU A 12 -1.40 13.52 -2.95
CA GLU A 12 -0.02 13.87 -2.61
C GLU A 12 0.16 13.90 -1.08
N THR A 13 1.40 13.78 -0.63
CA THR A 13 1.74 13.86 0.79
C THR A 13 3.15 14.44 1.00
N THR A 14 3.42 14.91 2.20
CA THR A 14 4.74 15.36 2.65
C THR A 14 5.56 14.22 3.25
N ILE A 15 4.99 13.01 3.40
CA ILE A 15 5.69 11.85 3.94
C ILE A 15 6.82 11.43 3.00
N GLU A 16 7.97 11.17 3.61
CA GLU A 16 9.16 10.67 2.96
C GLU A 16 9.61 9.39 3.66
N VAL A 17 9.96 8.37 2.88
CA VAL A 17 10.48 7.10 3.40
C VAL A 17 11.77 6.80 2.64
N LEU A 18 12.88 6.60 3.36
CA LEU A 18 14.21 6.37 2.79
C LEU A 18 14.62 7.41 1.72
N GLY A 19 14.36 8.70 1.95
CA GLY A 19 14.72 9.74 0.98
C GLY A 19 13.72 9.91 -0.17
N LYS A 20 12.63 9.14 -0.22
CA LYS A 20 11.66 9.13 -1.32
C LYS A 20 10.36 9.80 -0.92
N ARG A 21 10.05 10.95 -1.54
CA ARG A 21 8.74 11.61 -1.37
C ARG A 21 7.64 10.66 -1.84
N CYS A 22 6.66 10.44 -0.97
CA CYS A 22 5.56 9.53 -1.25
C CYS A 22 4.35 10.24 -1.85
N LYS A 23 3.55 9.46 -2.58
CA LYS A 23 2.13 9.64 -2.83
C LYS A 23 1.37 8.68 -1.92
N LYS A 24 0.07 8.89 -1.76
CA LYS A 24 -0.77 8.08 -0.89
C LYS A 24 -1.99 7.52 -1.63
N VAL A 25 -2.28 6.26 -1.36
CA VAL A 25 -3.57 5.62 -1.61
C VAL A 25 -4.21 5.28 -0.28
N THR A 26 -5.45 5.70 -0.07
CA THR A 26 -6.24 5.34 1.09
C THR A 26 -7.34 4.38 0.66
N ILE A 27 -7.37 3.19 1.26
CA ILE A 27 -8.44 2.21 1.11
C ILE A 27 -9.32 2.26 2.36
N ILE A 28 -10.59 2.59 2.18
CA ILE A 28 -11.54 2.81 3.28
C ILE A 28 -12.59 1.71 3.26
N TRP A 29 -12.67 0.97 4.37
CA TRP A 29 -13.66 -0.05 4.66
C TRP A 29 -14.58 0.42 5.78
N LYS A 30 -15.72 -0.24 5.95
CA LYS A 30 -16.61 0.02 7.10
C LYS A 30 -15.91 -0.19 8.45
N ALA A 31 -15.00 -1.16 8.53
CA ALA A 31 -14.33 -1.56 9.77
C ALA A 31 -12.98 -0.87 10.00
N GLY A 32 -12.49 -0.08 9.05
CA GLY A 32 -11.15 0.50 9.13
C GLY A 32 -10.66 1.15 7.85
N GLN A 33 -9.49 1.74 7.91
CA GLN A 33 -8.85 2.46 6.82
C GLN A 33 -7.37 2.09 6.72
N PHE A 34 -6.91 1.78 5.52
CA PHE A 34 -5.51 1.49 5.23
C PHE A 34 -4.92 2.56 4.33
N GLU A 35 -3.80 3.13 4.73
CA GLU A 35 -3.06 4.13 3.98
C GLU A 35 -1.77 3.49 3.47
N TYR A 36 -1.62 3.44 2.16
CA TYR A 36 -0.44 2.96 1.47
C TYR A 36 0.32 4.17 0.91
N TYR A 37 1.57 4.30 1.34
CA TYR A 37 2.48 5.35 0.90
C TYR A 37 3.48 4.73 -0.05
N TYR A 38 3.68 5.34 -1.22
CA TYR A 38 4.53 4.79 -2.27
C TYR A 38 5.22 5.91 -3.04
N ASN A 39 6.34 5.61 -3.68
CA ASN A 39 6.94 6.52 -4.66
C ASN A 39 6.71 5.95 -6.05
N SER A 40 6.23 6.76 -7.01
CA SER A 40 5.88 6.25 -8.33
C SER A 40 7.08 5.73 -9.11
N GLU A 41 8.31 6.14 -8.79
CA GLU A 41 9.54 5.80 -9.51
C GLU A 41 10.42 4.76 -8.79
N TYR A 42 9.96 4.20 -7.67
CA TYR A 42 10.75 3.28 -6.86
C TYR A 42 9.98 1.99 -6.53
N LEU A 43 10.68 0.85 -6.51
CA LEU A 43 10.09 -0.48 -6.29
C LEU A 43 8.86 -0.76 -7.18
N LYS A 44 9.03 -0.55 -8.48
CA LYS A 44 7.98 -0.82 -9.49
C LYS A 44 7.49 -2.27 -9.36
N MET A 45 6.19 -2.48 -9.52
CA MET A 45 5.57 -3.79 -9.42
C MET A 45 4.42 -3.90 -10.41
N ASP A 46 4.41 -4.98 -11.19
CA ASP A 46 3.31 -5.28 -12.08
C ASP A 46 2.08 -5.74 -11.28
N SER A 47 1.06 -4.88 -11.26
CA SER A 47 -0.22 -5.17 -10.60
C SER A 47 -0.95 -6.39 -11.17
N SER A 48 -0.64 -6.81 -12.42
CA SER A 48 -1.29 -7.95 -13.07
C SER A 48 -1.06 -9.26 -12.32
N LEU A 49 0.10 -9.39 -11.65
CA LEU A 49 0.46 -10.53 -10.81
C LEU A 49 -0.49 -10.73 -9.61
N PHE A 50 -1.27 -9.71 -9.27
CA PHE A 50 -2.14 -9.68 -8.09
C PHE A 50 -3.63 -9.52 -8.44
N LEU A 51 -4.04 -9.73 -9.70
CA LEU A 51 -5.42 -9.53 -10.17
C LEU A 51 -6.50 -10.20 -9.29
N ASN A 52 -6.21 -11.40 -8.78
CA ASN A 52 -7.14 -12.18 -7.96
C ASN A 52 -6.93 -11.99 -6.45
N TYR A 53 -5.97 -11.15 -6.04
CA TYR A 53 -5.65 -10.92 -4.65
C TYR A 53 -6.47 -9.76 -4.07
N ASN A 54 -7.53 -10.10 -3.33
CA ASN A 54 -8.52 -9.15 -2.84
C ASN A 54 -8.36 -8.79 -1.35
N TYR A 55 -7.26 -9.18 -0.72
CA TYR A 55 -7.02 -8.91 0.69
C TYR A 55 -6.47 -7.49 0.89
N ASP A 56 -6.95 -6.80 1.93
CA ASP A 56 -6.51 -5.46 2.36
C ASP A 56 -6.52 -4.34 1.31
N GLY A 57 -7.23 -4.53 0.19
CA GLY A 57 -7.24 -3.55 -0.90
C GLY A 57 -5.93 -3.51 -1.69
N TRP A 58 -5.11 -4.56 -1.58
CA TRP A 58 -3.76 -4.60 -2.13
C TRP A 58 -3.73 -4.46 -3.66
N TYR A 59 -4.60 -5.18 -4.37
CA TYR A 59 -4.69 -5.02 -5.82
C TYR A 59 -5.16 -3.62 -6.23
N GLN A 60 -6.10 -3.02 -5.50
CA GLN A 60 -6.59 -1.66 -5.74
C GLN A 60 -5.47 -0.64 -5.58
N PHE A 61 -4.65 -0.80 -4.55
CA PHE A 61 -3.43 -0.03 -4.35
C PHE A 61 -2.45 -0.23 -5.53
N LEU A 62 -2.05 -1.47 -5.82
CA LEU A 62 -1.04 -1.76 -6.86
C LEU A 62 -1.46 -1.29 -8.25
N LYS A 63 -2.75 -1.44 -8.59
CA LYS A 63 -3.31 -0.96 -9.87
C LYS A 63 -3.10 0.55 -10.06
N LYS A 64 -2.97 1.30 -8.96
CA LYS A 64 -2.86 2.76 -8.95
C LYS A 64 -1.42 3.22 -8.76
N SER A 65 -0.67 2.54 -7.90
CA SER A 65 0.72 2.89 -7.62
C SER A 65 1.69 2.37 -8.68
N ASN A 66 1.38 1.21 -9.27
CA ASN A 66 2.29 0.39 -10.07
C ASN A 66 3.67 0.18 -9.39
N SER A 67 3.67 0.24 -8.04
CA SER A 67 4.84 0.26 -7.17
C SER A 67 4.47 -0.30 -5.80
N LEU A 68 5.41 -0.98 -5.15
CA LEU A 68 5.24 -1.49 -3.78
C LEU A 68 5.13 -0.34 -2.77
N PRO A 69 4.47 -0.54 -1.62
CA PRO A 69 4.38 0.48 -0.59
C PRO A 69 5.70 0.60 0.15
N LEU A 70 6.08 1.83 0.47
CA LEU A 70 7.20 2.16 1.36
C LEU A 70 6.74 2.29 2.80
N ARG A 71 5.49 2.69 3.02
CA ARG A 71 4.83 2.67 4.34
C ARG A 71 3.40 2.19 4.21
N ILE A 72 2.94 1.44 5.20
CA ILE A 72 1.55 1.03 5.35
C ILE A 72 1.07 1.44 6.73
N VAL A 73 -0.03 2.20 6.82
CA VAL A 73 -0.69 2.52 8.08
C VAL A 73 -2.07 1.88 8.08
N LYS A 74 -2.30 0.92 8.97
CA LYS A 74 -3.58 0.25 9.14
C LYS A 74 -4.30 0.76 10.38
N LYS A 75 -5.49 1.33 10.20
CA LYS A 75 -6.36 1.82 11.26
C LYS A 75 -7.60 0.92 11.32
N VAL A 76 -7.76 0.14 12.39
CA VAL A 76 -8.85 -0.84 12.53
C VAL A 76 -9.66 -0.56 13.79
N GLY A 77 -10.99 -0.54 13.63
CA GLY A 77 -11.93 -0.41 14.76
C GLY A 77 -11.79 0.85 15.60
N GLY A 78 -11.12 1.90 15.08
CA GLY A 78 -10.87 3.16 15.80
C GLY A 78 -9.89 3.06 16.98
N MET A 79 -9.33 1.87 17.24
CA MET A 79 -8.49 1.61 18.41
C MET A 79 -7.08 1.13 18.02
N ILE A 80 -6.97 0.33 16.96
CA ILE A 80 -5.71 -0.28 16.56
C ILE A 80 -5.12 0.51 15.40
N ILE A 81 -3.89 0.99 15.60
CA ILE A 81 -3.07 1.59 14.54
C ILE A 81 -1.79 0.79 14.42
N THR A 82 -1.55 0.22 13.24
CA THR A 82 -0.29 -0.47 12.91
C THR A 82 0.40 0.28 11.78
N THR A 83 1.62 0.72 12.03
CA THR A 83 2.48 1.33 11.02
C THR A 83 3.59 0.36 10.67
N MET A 84 3.79 0.12 9.39
CA MET A 84 4.87 -0.68 8.83
C MET A 84 5.68 0.21 7.90
N ASP A 85 6.98 0.30 8.14
CA ASP A 85 7.91 1.11 7.38
C ASP A 85 8.94 0.23 6.68
N LEU A 86 9.22 0.55 5.42
CA LEU A 86 10.37 0.00 4.72
C LEU A 86 11.65 0.52 5.38
N ILE A 87 12.46 -0.41 5.87
CA ILE A 87 13.75 -0.10 6.51
C ILE A 87 14.90 -0.25 5.51
N GLU A 88 14.87 -1.31 4.71
CA GLU A 88 15.89 -1.61 3.72
C GLU A 88 15.33 -2.49 2.59
N VAL A 89 16.02 -2.51 1.45
CA VAL A 89 15.73 -3.37 0.31
C VAL A 89 17.02 -4.08 -0.07
N ASN A 90 16.97 -5.41 -0.08
CA ASN A 90 18.08 -6.26 -0.51
C ASN A 90 17.62 -7.09 -1.70
N GLU A 91 18.40 -7.11 -2.78
CA GLU A 91 18.19 -8.02 -3.89
C GLU A 91 18.83 -9.36 -3.56
N VAL A 92 18.06 -10.44 -3.69
CA VAL A 92 18.52 -11.79 -3.43
C VAL A 92 18.19 -12.63 -4.66
N ASN A 93 19.20 -13.35 -5.17
CA ASN A 93 18.98 -14.35 -6.21
C ASN A 93 18.28 -15.55 -5.59
N VAL A 94 17.04 -15.80 -6.01
CA VAL A 94 16.33 -17.03 -5.69
C VAL A 94 16.61 -17.99 -6.84
N ASN A 95 17.48 -18.96 -6.61
CA ASN A 95 17.63 -20.08 -7.55
C ASN A 95 16.44 -21.01 -7.31
N ASP A 96 15.67 -21.28 -8.37
CA ASP A 96 14.64 -22.33 -8.38
C ASP A 96 15.27 -23.74 -8.39
#